data_AF-A0A8J5QRZ5-F1
#
_entry.id   AF-A0A8J5QRZ5-F1
#
_cell.length_a   1.000
_cell.length_b   1.000
_cell.length_c   1.000
_cell.angle_alpha   90.00
_cell.angle_beta   90.00
_cell.angle_gamma   90.00
#
_symmetry.space_group_name_H-M   'P 1'
#
loop_
_entity.id
_entity.type
_entity.pdbx_description
1 polymer ?
#
loop_
_entity_poly.entity_id
_entity_poly.type
_entity_poly.pdbx_seq_one_letter_code
_entity_poly.pdbx_strand_id
1 'polypeptide(L)'
;MSQGKIIGQMLTRIVRRSSVVSIRQTKRFISTLQTKQEIENFVNNSTWSVKELIQQNDELMKDIQIDSKTIRKMLKLSGLRLSDLTQEREQELISSLKSQMVFINHLYKNEGERKEIYSSNDSIFRLIASDHIPEEPLSLDKLLKQIEDLPNTIDPEKGEIEGSFAIKDINPRNDKFFTIRTK
;
A
#
# COMPACT_ATOMS: atom_id res chain seq x y z
N MET A 1 -25.54 46.65 -49.57
CA MET A 1 -24.83 45.43 -50.00
C MET A 1 -23.54 45.33 -49.21
N SER A 2 -23.27 44.13 -48.69
CA SER A 2 -22.44 43.84 -47.51
C SER A 2 -20.94 44.01 -47.76
N GLN A 3 -20.24 44.64 -46.81
CA GLN A 3 -18.78 44.62 -46.73
C GLN A 3 -18.30 43.32 -46.08
N GLY A 4 -17.61 42.48 -46.86
CA GLY A 4 -16.95 41.27 -46.38
C GLY A 4 -15.54 41.57 -45.85
N LYS A 5 -15.41 41.68 -44.53
CA LYS A 5 -14.14 41.83 -43.81
C LYS A 5 -13.61 40.43 -43.47
N ILE A 6 -12.61 39.94 -44.21
CA ILE A 6 -11.95 38.66 -43.93
C ILE A 6 -10.94 38.89 -42.79
N ILE A 7 -11.33 38.53 -41.57
CA ILE A 7 -10.43 38.46 -40.41
C ILE A 7 -9.76 37.08 -40.45
N GLY A 8 -8.52 37.04 -40.92
CA GLY A 8 -7.66 35.87 -40.80
C GLY A 8 -7.25 35.66 -39.34
N GLN A 9 -7.81 34.65 -38.68
CA GLN A 9 -7.36 34.21 -37.37
C GLN A 9 -6.09 33.36 -37.55
N MET A 10 -4.95 33.89 -37.12
CA MET A 10 -3.73 33.10 -36.93
C MET A 10 -3.90 32.19 -35.71
N LEU A 11 -4.02 30.88 -35.95
CA LEU A 11 -3.89 29.84 -34.93
C LEU A 11 -2.41 29.67 -34.58
N THR A 12 -1.96 30.31 -33.50
CA THR A 12 -0.69 30.00 -32.86
C THR A 12 -0.77 28.61 -32.22
N ARG A 13 -0.19 27.60 -32.90
CA ARG A 13 0.06 26.28 -32.31
C ARG A 13 1.04 26.43 -31.15
N ILE A 14 0.53 26.34 -29.92
CA ILE A 14 1.35 26.14 -28.73
C ILE A 14 1.89 24.71 -28.79
N VAL A 15 3.15 24.57 -29.20
CA VAL A 15 3.89 23.32 -29.10
C VAL A 15 4.22 23.11 -27.62
N ARG A 16 3.37 22.34 -26.91
CA ARG A 16 3.71 21.81 -25.59
C ARG A 16 4.85 20.80 -25.78
N ARG A 17 6.08 21.23 -25.57
CA ARG A 17 7.24 20.33 -25.41
C ARG A 17 7.02 19.54 -24.12
N SER A 18 6.59 18.29 -24.21
CA SER A 18 6.65 17.37 -23.09
C SER A 18 8.10 16.94 -22.89
N SER A 19 8.81 17.65 -22.02
CA SER A 19 10.13 17.24 -21.54
C SER A 19 9.94 16.03 -20.61
N VAL A 20 10.06 14.83 -21.16
CA VAL A 20 10.11 13.60 -20.36
C VAL A 20 11.50 13.53 -19.75
N VAL A 21 11.66 14.05 -18.53
CA VAL A 21 12.89 13.89 -17.76
C VAL A 21 12.82 12.53 -17.05
N SER A 22 13.55 11.55 -17.58
CA SER A 22 13.77 10.26 -16.92
C SER A 22 14.64 10.49 -15.68
N ILE A 23 14.07 10.34 -14.48
CA ILE A 23 14.80 10.40 -13.22
C ILE A 23 15.48 9.05 -13.01
N ARG A 24 16.71 8.91 -13.51
CA ARG A 24 17.60 7.83 -13.05
C ARG A 24 18.16 8.27 -11.68
N GLN A 25 17.79 7.54 -10.62
CA GLN A 25 18.39 7.72 -9.29
C GLN A 25 19.88 7.33 -9.32
N THR A 26 20.74 8.26 -9.72
CA THR A 26 22.18 8.13 -9.47
C THR A 26 22.45 8.70 -8.10
N LYS A 27 22.90 7.87 -7.14
CA LYS A 27 23.44 8.34 -5.86
C LYS A 27 24.68 9.20 -6.12
N ARG A 28 24.48 10.50 -6.34
CA ARG A 28 25.56 11.48 -6.38
C ARG A 28 25.77 11.95 -4.96
N PHE A 29 26.88 11.54 -4.35
CA PHE A 29 27.33 12.14 -3.11
C PHE A 29 27.67 13.61 -3.41
N ILE A 30 26.93 14.51 -2.78
CA ILE A 30 27.18 15.95 -2.87
C ILE A 30 28.42 16.23 -2.00
N SER A 31 29.33 17.06 -2.50
CA SER A 31 30.49 17.53 -1.72
C SER A 31 30.03 18.20 -0.43
N THR A 32 30.82 18.07 0.64
CA THR A 32 30.51 18.69 1.95
C THR A 32 30.35 20.21 1.80
N LEU A 33 29.16 20.73 2.14
CA LEU A 33 28.88 22.16 2.17
C LEU A 33 29.58 22.77 3.39
N GLN A 34 30.43 23.78 3.19
CA GLN A 34 31.27 24.34 4.25
C GLN A 34 30.74 25.68 4.78
N THR A 35 30.03 26.44 3.95
CA THR A 35 29.58 27.79 4.30
C THR A 35 28.06 27.90 4.43
N LYS A 36 27.59 28.81 5.28
CA LYS A 36 26.14 29.07 5.45
C LYS A 36 25.48 29.49 4.13
N GLN A 37 26.20 30.25 3.31
CA GLN A 37 25.74 30.70 1.99
C GLN A 37 25.56 29.54 1.00
N GLU A 38 26.43 28.53 1.03
CA GLU A 38 26.27 27.31 0.22
C GLU A 38 25.03 26.52 0.61
N ILE A 39 24.70 26.46 1.91
CA ILE A 39 23.48 25.81 2.40
C ILE A 39 22.23 26.57 1.93
N GLU A 40 22.22 27.89 2.07
CA GLU A 40 21.10 28.73 1.61
C GLU A 40 20.89 28.58 0.10
N ASN A 41 21.97 28.60 -0.70
CA ASN A 41 21.89 28.37 -2.13
C ASN A 41 21.41 26.96 -2.48
N PHE A 42 21.82 25.95 -1.71
CA PHE A 42 21.38 24.57 -1.93
C PHE A 42 19.88 24.38 -1.69
N VAL A 43 19.37 24.92 -0.58
CA VAL A 43 17.95 24.84 -0.20
C VAL A 43 17.07 25.67 -1.12
N ASN A 44 17.57 26.82 -1.59
CA ASN A 44 16.85 27.69 -2.52
C ASN A 44 16.83 27.18 -3.96
N ASN A 45 17.52 26.07 -4.27
CA ASN A 45 17.42 25.45 -5.57
C ASN A 45 15.97 24.98 -5.81
N SER A 46 15.48 25.21 -7.02
CA SER A 46 14.16 24.73 -7.44
C SER A 46 14.20 23.21 -7.62
N THR A 47 14.02 22.50 -6.50
CA THR A 47 13.75 21.06 -6.47
C THR A 47 12.27 20.85 -6.21
N TRP A 48 11.66 19.87 -6.86
CA TRP A 48 10.28 19.51 -6.58
C TRP A 48 10.11 19.15 -5.10
N SER A 49 9.07 19.70 -4.47
CA SER A 49 8.72 19.23 -3.14
C SER A 49 8.12 17.81 -3.25
N VAL A 50 8.38 16.96 -2.24
CA VAL A 50 7.76 15.63 -2.18
C VAL A 50 6.23 15.72 -2.20
N LYS A 51 5.69 16.82 -1.66
CA LYS A 51 4.25 17.13 -1.69
C LYS A 51 3.75 17.45 -3.10
N GLU A 52 4.55 18.13 -3.92
CA GLU A 52 4.26 18.38 -5.34
C GLU A 52 4.32 17.10 -6.17
N LEU A 53 5.28 16.22 -5.88
CA LEU A 53 5.41 14.95 -6.60
C LEU A 53 4.24 14.00 -6.32
N ILE A 54 3.68 14.05 -5.11
CA ILE A 54 2.56 13.22 -4.64
C ILE A 54 1.23 13.99 -4.75
N GLN A 55 1.19 15.14 -5.45
CA GLN A 55 0.02 16.03 -5.49
C GLN A 55 -1.27 15.25 -5.69
N GLN A 56 -2.27 15.62 -4.88
CA GLN A 56 -3.61 15.05 -4.83
C GLN A 56 -4.18 14.96 -6.24
N ASN A 57 -4.02 13.78 -6.83
CA ASN A 57 -4.48 13.51 -8.16
C ASN A 57 -5.99 13.31 -8.08
N ASP A 58 -6.73 14.41 -7.99
CA ASP A 58 -8.20 14.42 -8.01
C ASP A 58 -8.71 13.71 -9.26
N GLU A 59 -7.97 13.77 -10.36
CA GLU A 59 -8.24 13.01 -11.59
C GLU A 59 -8.07 11.49 -11.38
N LEU A 60 -6.99 11.05 -10.71
CA LEU A 60 -6.81 9.62 -10.39
C LEU A 60 -7.81 9.13 -9.33
N MET A 61 -8.24 10.00 -8.41
CA MET A 61 -9.29 9.66 -7.45
C MET A 61 -10.68 9.53 -8.11
N LYS A 62 -10.91 10.23 -9.24
CA LYS A 62 -12.12 10.08 -10.06
C LYS A 62 -12.12 8.77 -10.83
N ASP A 63 -10.97 8.31 -11.31
CA ASP A 63 -10.84 7.03 -12.02
C ASP A 63 -11.10 5.81 -11.12
N ILE A 64 -10.77 5.90 -9.83
CA ILE A 64 -11.00 4.79 -8.89
C ILE A 64 -12.46 4.80 -8.44
N GLN A 65 -13.23 3.84 -8.93
CA GLN A 65 -14.60 3.57 -8.49
C GLN A 65 -14.59 2.52 -7.38
N ILE A 66 -15.08 2.88 -6.19
CA ILE A 66 -15.23 1.98 -5.05
C ILE A 66 -16.70 1.93 -4.68
N ASP A 67 -17.31 0.76 -4.86
CA ASP A 67 -18.70 0.54 -4.49
C ASP A 67 -18.89 0.47 -2.97
N SER A 68 -19.99 1.02 -2.48
CA SER A 68 -20.46 0.89 -1.10
C SER A 68 -20.55 -0.58 -0.64
N LYS A 69 -20.91 -1.49 -1.55
CA LYS A 69 -20.96 -2.94 -1.28
C LYS A 69 -19.58 -3.50 -0.93
N THR A 70 -18.53 -3.00 -1.57
CA THR A 70 -17.14 -3.43 -1.33
C THR A 70 -16.68 -2.99 0.06
N ILE A 71 -17.00 -1.76 0.46
CA ILE A 71 -16.71 -1.26 1.82
C ILE A 71 -17.42 -2.10 2.87
N ARG A 72 -18.72 -2.38 2.69
CA ARG A 72 -19.49 -3.23 3.62
C ARG A 72 -18.92 -4.65 3.70
N LYS A 73 -18.50 -5.22 2.57
CA LYS A 73 -17.83 -6.53 2.54
C LYS A 73 -16.49 -6.48 3.28
N MET A 74 -15.68 -5.44 3.05
CA MET A 74 -14.39 -5.24 3.71
C MET A 74 -14.56 -5.11 5.22
N LEU A 75 -15.49 -4.28 5.69
CA LEU A 75 -15.79 -4.12 7.11
C LEU A 75 -16.22 -5.45 7.75
N LYS A 76 -17.05 -6.23 7.06
CA LYS A 76 -17.47 -7.57 7.51
C LYS A 76 -16.29 -8.53 7.62
N LEU A 77 -15.38 -8.53 6.64
CA LEU A 77 -14.18 -9.38 6.66
C LEU A 77 -13.19 -8.94 7.75
N SER A 78 -13.10 -7.65 8.04
CA SER A 78 -12.29 -7.11 9.14
C SER A 78 -12.89 -7.36 10.53
N GLY A 79 -14.06 -8.03 10.63
CA GLY A 79 -14.73 -8.27 11.90
C GLY A 79 -15.33 -7.00 12.54
N LEU A 80 -15.44 -5.91 11.77
CA LEU A 80 -16.00 -4.64 12.23
C LEU A 80 -17.53 -4.66 12.13
N ARG A 81 -18.19 -3.97 13.06
CA ARG A 81 -19.66 -3.90 13.12
C ARG A 81 -20.18 -2.98 12.01
N LEU A 82 -21.23 -3.44 11.34
CA LEU A 82 -21.96 -2.66 10.32
C LEU A 82 -23.06 -1.79 10.92
N SER A 83 -23.38 -1.97 12.21
CA SER A 83 -24.47 -1.25 12.90
C SER A 83 -24.26 0.25 12.99
N ASP A 84 -23.00 0.68 13.00
CA ASP A 84 -22.62 2.06 13.27
C ASP A 84 -22.25 2.80 11.96
N LEU A 85 -22.52 2.18 10.81
CA LEU A 85 -22.16 2.71 9.51
C LEU A 85 -23.23 3.69 9.00
N THR A 86 -23.05 4.97 9.32
CA THR A 86 -23.81 6.06 8.69
C THR A 86 -23.33 6.26 7.24
N GLN A 87 -24.21 6.81 6.38
CA GLN A 87 -23.85 7.10 4.98
C GLN A 87 -22.66 8.07 4.88
N GLU A 88 -22.59 9.05 5.78
CA GLU A 88 -21.48 10.01 5.84
C GLU A 88 -20.14 9.30 6.14
N ARG A 89 -20.14 8.40 7.13
CA ARG A 89 -18.94 7.64 7.49
C ARG A 89 -18.54 6.67 6.38
N GLU A 90 -19.50 6.10 5.68
CA GLU A 90 -19.24 5.26 4.51
C GLU A 90 -18.53 6.04 3.39
N GLN A 91 -18.95 7.29 3.13
CA GLN A 91 -18.28 8.16 2.14
C GLN A 91 -16.88 8.59 2.56
N GLU A 92 -16.66 8.87 3.85
CA GLU A 92 -15.34 9.17 4.40
C GLU A 92 -14.37 7.98 4.26
N LEU A 93 -14.88 6.76 4.48
CA LEU A 93 -14.09 5.54 4.27
C LEU A 93 -13.76 5.35 2.79
N ILE A 94 -14.70 5.63 1.89
CA ILE A 94 -14.47 5.58 0.45
C ILE A 94 -13.39 6.59 0.04
N SER A 95 -13.47 7.84 0.48
CA SER A 95 -12.47 8.86 0.13
C SER A 95 -11.09 8.53 0.69
N SER A 96 -11.03 8.05 1.93
CA SER A 96 -9.79 7.60 2.57
C SER A 96 -9.16 6.42 1.82
N LEU A 97 -9.96 5.42 1.46
CA LEU A 97 -9.49 4.26 0.72
C LEU A 97 -9.04 4.64 -0.70
N LYS A 98 -9.74 5.55 -1.38
CA LYS A 98 -9.30 6.10 -2.67
C LYS A 98 -7.93 6.77 -2.56
N SER A 99 -7.72 7.59 -1.55
CA SER A 99 -6.44 8.24 -1.30
C SER A 99 -5.32 7.21 -1.10
N GLN A 100 -5.57 6.18 -0.29
CA GLN A 100 -4.63 5.07 -0.08
C GLN A 100 -4.34 4.31 -1.38
N MET A 101 -5.34 4.00 -2.19
CA MET A 101 -5.16 3.30 -3.47
C MET A 101 -4.40 4.17 -4.49
N VAL A 102 -4.69 5.47 -4.55
CA VAL A 102 -3.94 6.40 -5.39
C VAL A 102 -2.47 6.41 -4.96
N PHE A 103 -2.19 6.51 -3.67
CA PHE A 103 -0.82 6.46 -3.16
C PHE A 103 -0.11 5.15 -3.55
N ILE A 104 -0.76 4.01 -3.35
CA ILE A 104 -0.22 2.70 -3.76
C ILE A 104 0.03 2.64 -5.28
N ASN A 105 -0.88 3.18 -6.10
CA ASN A 105 -0.71 3.22 -7.55
C ASN A 105 0.52 4.03 -8.00
N HIS A 106 0.96 5.04 -7.23
CA HIS A 106 2.20 5.77 -7.53
C HIS A 106 3.44 4.89 -7.42
N LEU A 107 3.41 3.83 -6.60
CA LEU A 107 4.52 2.87 -6.51
C LEU A 107 4.68 2.05 -7.79
N TYR A 108 3.57 1.74 -8.47
CA TYR A 108 3.57 0.90 -9.66
C TYR A 108 3.82 1.65 -10.97
N LYS A 109 3.63 2.98 -11.02
CA LYS A 109 3.82 3.77 -12.24
C LYS A 109 5.28 3.98 -12.65
N ASN A 110 6.24 3.75 -11.75
CA ASN A 110 7.66 3.96 -12.01
C ASN A 110 8.38 2.75 -12.59
N GLU A 111 7.71 1.60 -12.70
CA GLU A 111 8.21 0.44 -13.44
C GLU A 111 7.57 0.44 -14.83
N GLY A 112 8.41 0.59 -15.85
CA GLY A 112 7.99 0.86 -17.23
C GLY A 112 6.91 -0.07 -17.76
N GLU A 113 5.93 0.53 -18.43
CA GLU A 113 5.07 -0.10 -19.44
C GLU A 113 4.48 -1.48 -19.11
N ARG A 114 3.47 -1.54 -18.24
CA ARG A 114 2.36 -2.49 -18.42
C ARG A 114 1.02 -1.83 -18.10
N LYS A 115 0.36 -1.33 -19.16
CA LYS A 115 -1.10 -1.18 -19.15
C LYS A 115 -1.73 -2.58 -19.24
N GLU A 116 -1.60 -3.37 -18.18
CA GLU A 116 -2.48 -4.51 -18.00
C GLU A 116 -3.71 -3.99 -17.26
N ILE A 117 -4.85 -4.09 -17.93
CA ILE A 117 -6.17 -3.76 -17.40
C ILE A 117 -6.30 -4.49 -16.06
N TYR A 118 -6.45 -3.73 -14.97
CA TYR A 118 -6.66 -4.24 -13.62
C TYR A 118 -7.97 -5.05 -13.55
N SER A 119 -7.94 -6.32 -13.98
CA SER A 119 -9.09 -7.24 -13.86
C SER A 119 -8.84 -8.39 -12.89
N SER A 120 -7.67 -8.45 -12.23
CA SER A 120 -7.37 -9.48 -11.25
C SER A 120 -6.62 -8.92 -10.05
N ASN A 121 -7.16 -9.15 -8.86
CA ASN A 121 -6.58 -8.75 -7.57
C ASN A 121 -5.23 -9.43 -7.27
N ASP A 122 -4.83 -10.44 -8.04
CA ASP A 122 -3.58 -11.20 -7.84
C ASP A 122 -2.31 -10.37 -8.10
N SER A 123 -2.37 -9.34 -8.95
CA SER A 123 -1.19 -8.51 -9.25
C SER A 123 -0.82 -7.53 -8.14
N ILE A 124 -1.73 -7.28 -7.18
CA ILE A 124 -1.57 -6.26 -6.14
C ILE A 124 -0.75 -6.79 -4.93
N PHE A 125 -0.67 -8.10 -4.71
CA PHE A 125 -0.03 -8.69 -3.51
C PHE A 125 1.39 -9.21 -3.73
N ARG A 126 2.00 -8.97 -4.90
CA ARG A 126 3.31 -9.55 -5.25
C ARG A 126 4.52 -8.78 -4.74
N LEU A 127 4.34 -7.83 -3.82
CA LEU A 127 5.43 -7.07 -3.19
C LEU A 127 6.14 -7.80 -2.03
N ILE A 128 5.78 -9.05 -1.74
CA ILE A 128 6.36 -9.86 -0.64
C ILE A 128 7.23 -11.03 -1.18
N ALA A 129 7.39 -11.17 -2.50
CA ALA A 129 7.84 -12.43 -3.09
C ALA A 129 9.37 -12.61 -3.27
N SER A 130 10.24 -11.64 -2.95
CA SER A 130 11.67 -11.72 -3.32
C SER A 130 12.68 -11.91 -2.17
N ASP A 131 12.27 -11.79 -0.90
CA ASP A 131 13.20 -11.99 0.23
C ASP A 131 13.11 -13.40 0.84
N HIS A 132 12.39 -14.33 0.20
CA HIS A 132 12.38 -15.71 0.62
C HIS A 132 13.70 -16.37 0.19
N ILE A 133 14.68 -16.41 1.08
CA ILE A 133 15.77 -17.40 0.99
C ILE A 133 15.06 -18.75 1.10
N PRO A 134 15.03 -19.59 0.05
CA PRO A 134 14.37 -20.88 0.15
C PRO A 134 15.06 -21.65 1.27
N GLU A 135 14.29 -22.02 2.30
CA GLU A 135 14.80 -22.91 3.34
C GLU A 135 15.29 -24.20 2.69
N GLU A 136 16.33 -24.81 3.28
CA GLU A 136 16.81 -26.09 2.79
C GLU A 136 15.64 -27.08 2.73
N PRO A 137 15.46 -27.80 1.61
CA PRO A 137 14.35 -28.71 1.46
C PRO A 137 14.40 -29.78 2.57
N LEU A 138 13.25 -30.01 3.20
CA LEU A 138 13.12 -31.00 4.27
C LEU A 138 13.26 -32.42 3.67
N SER A 139 14.41 -33.04 3.90
CA SER A 139 14.64 -34.45 3.52
C SER A 139 13.90 -35.40 4.46
N LEU A 140 13.57 -36.60 3.97
CA LEU A 140 12.92 -37.65 4.76
C LEU A 140 13.71 -37.98 6.05
N ASP A 141 15.03 -38.09 5.97
CA ASP A 141 15.87 -38.41 7.13
C ASP A 141 15.81 -37.31 8.20
N LYS A 142 15.87 -36.03 7.79
CA LYS A 142 15.68 -34.88 8.68
C LYS A 142 14.30 -34.90 9.33
N LEU A 143 13.24 -35.24 8.59
CA LEU A 143 11.88 -35.34 9.13
C LEU A 143 11.75 -36.46 10.16
N LEU A 144 12.26 -37.65 9.85
CA LEU A 144 12.22 -38.79 10.78
C LEU A 144 12.97 -38.47 12.07
N LYS A 145 14.15 -37.85 11.95
CA LYS A 145 14.92 -37.38 13.10
C LYS A 145 14.15 -36.34 13.93
N GLN A 146 13.49 -35.38 13.29
CA GLN A 146 12.66 -34.39 14.00
C GLN A 146 11.53 -35.05 14.79
N ILE A 147 10.88 -36.09 14.23
CA ILE A 147 9.81 -36.82 14.93
C ILE A 147 10.36 -37.55 16.15
N GLU A 148 11.51 -38.20 16.03
CA GLU A 148 12.18 -38.88 17.15
C GLU A 148 12.59 -37.90 18.25
N ASP A 149 13.01 -36.69 17.87
CA ASP A 149 13.46 -35.65 18.81
C ASP A 149 12.29 -34.86 19.46
N LEU A 150 11.04 -34.98 18.99
CA LEU A 150 9.88 -34.21 19.49
C LEU A 150 9.70 -34.23 21.02
N PRO A 151 9.84 -35.37 21.73
CA PRO A 151 9.67 -35.40 23.19
C PRO A 151 10.72 -34.55 23.94
N ASN A 152 11.91 -34.39 23.34
CA ASN A 152 13.01 -33.63 23.92
C ASN A 152 12.95 -32.14 23.55
N THR A 153 12.10 -31.76 22.58
CA THR A 153 11.93 -30.38 22.13
C THR A 153 10.74 -29.66 22.76
N ILE A 154 10.05 -30.28 23.73
CA ILE A 154 8.93 -29.66 24.44
C ILE A 154 9.45 -28.43 25.18
N ASP A 155 8.98 -27.26 24.76
CA ASP A 155 9.42 -25.97 25.29
C ASP A 155 8.46 -25.49 26.39
N PRO A 156 8.91 -25.42 27.66
CA PRO A 156 8.06 -24.98 28.76
C PRO A 156 7.62 -23.51 28.62
N GLU A 157 8.40 -22.66 27.94
CA GLU A 157 8.05 -21.23 27.78
C GLU A 157 6.92 -21.03 26.76
N LYS A 158 6.72 -21.98 25.84
CA LYS A 158 5.63 -21.95 24.85
C LYS A 158 4.31 -22.50 25.35
N GLY A 159 4.27 -23.02 26.58
CA GLY A 159 3.07 -23.58 27.17
C GLY A 159 2.67 -24.95 26.58
N GLU A 160 3.63 -25.71 26.08
CA GLU A 160 3.42 -27.03 25.45
C GLU A 160 3.23 -28.17 26.49
N ILE A 161 3.45 -27.88 27.78
CA ILE A 161 3.30 -28.84 28.88
C ILE A 161 1.85 -28.80 29.38
N GLU A 162 1.26 -29.98 29.60
CA GLU A 162 -0.09 -30.06 30.16
C GLU A 162 -0.18 -29.32 31.50
N GLY A 163 -1.11 -28.38 31.60
CA GLY A 163 -1.32 -27.57 32.80
C GLY A 163 -0.36 -26.39 32.97
N SER A 164 0.62 -26.16 32.09
CA SER A 164 1.48 -24.96 32.15
C SER A 164 0.76 -23.68 31.70
N PHE A 165 -0.34 -23.82 30.98
CA PHE A 165 -1.16 -22.71 30.49
C PHE A 165 -2.58 -22.81 31.05
N ALA A 166 -3.01 -21.82 31.83
CA ALA A 166 -4.37 -21.74 32.35
C ALA A 166 -5.25 -20.84 31.48
N ILE A 167 -6.30 -21.43 30.88
CA ILE A 167 -7.25 -20.69 30.03
C ILE A 167 -7.93 -19.54 30.80
N LYS A 168 -8.06 -19.66 32.12
CA LYS A 168 -8.62 -18.62 33.01
C LYS A 168 -7.90 -17.29 32.89
N ASP A 169 -6.59 -17.32 32.64
CA ASP A 169 -5.75 -16.12 32.61
C ASP A 169 -6.06 -15.24 31.38
N ILE A 170 -6.54 -15.86 30.29
CA ILE A 170 -6.89 -15.17 29.05
C ILE A 170 -8.41 -15.01 28.87
N ASN A 171 -9.20 -15.95 29.42
CA ASN A 171 -10.65 -15.95 29.29
C ASN A 171 -11.34 -15.78 30.66
N PRO A 172 -11.56 -14.54 31.13
CA PRO A 172 -12.20 -14.29 32.42
C PRO A 172 -13.68 -14.71 32.47
N ARG A 173 -14.26 -15.13 31.33
CA ARG A 173 -15.67 -15.54 31.26
C ARG A 173 -15.90 -17.03 31.48
N ASN A 174 -14.89 -17.87 31.21
CA ASN A 174 -15.01 -19.31 31.37
C ASN A 174 -13.62 -19.95 31.48
N ASP A 175 -13.51 -20.84 32.46
CA ASP A 175 -12.26 -21.45 32.87
C ASP A 175 -11.77 -22.59 31.98
N LYS A 176 -12.66 -23.22 31.21
CA LYS A 176 -12.38 -24.46 30.47
C LYS A 176 -12.64 -24.35 28.98
N PHE A 177 -13.58 -23.50 28.57
CA PHE A 177 -14.03 -23.41 27.19
C PHE A 177 -14.16 -21.96 26.73
N PHE A 178 -13.77 -21.67 25.50
CA PHE A 178 -14.11 -20.40 24.86
C PHE A 178 -15.59 -20.43 24.47
N THR A 179 -16.35 -19.45 24.95
CA THR A 179 -17.77 -19.31 24.61
C THR A 179 -17.96 -18.12 23.68
N ILE A 180 -18.60 -18.38 22.54
CA ILE A 180 -18.97 -17.35 21.58
C ILE A 180 -20.47 -17.13 21.70
N ARG A 181 -20.88 -15.87 21.92
CA ARG A 181 -22.29 -15.50 21.81
C ARG A 181 -22.62 -15.35 20.33
N THR A 182 -23.41 -16.28 19.80
CA THR A 182 -24.01 -16.11 18.48
C THR A 182 -25.06 -15.01 18.56
N LYS A 183 -24.92 -14.00 17.70
CA LYS A 183 -25.94 -12.98 17.45
C LYS A 183 -26.92 -13.48 16.39
#